data_AF-A0A1T4JLV0-F1
#
_entry.id   AF-A0A1T4JLV0-F1
#
_cell.length_a   1.000
_cell.length_b   1.000
_cell.length_c   1.000
_cell.angle_alpha   90.00
_cell.angle_beta   90.00
_cell.angle_gamma   90.00
#
_symmetry.space_group_name_H-M   'P 1'
#
loop_
_entity.id
_entity.type
_entity.pdbx_description
1 polymer ?
#
loop_
_entity_poly.entity_id
_entity_poly.type
_entity_poly.pdbx_seq_one_letter_code
_entity_poly.pdbx_strand_id
1 'polypeptide(L)'
;MKKLVSLGIILVLVLTLTIPAFASEKIKDISNDHWAYRSVNELVEKGLMSLYEDNTFKGEKEVTRYQLAEVVAKVLVTIDEGKVKASEEDVNTLRKLSTEFRTELVEINKKTDIFAKRIQDLEEKAEVTEEDIVSTKGELMEVRKQVKQMIQDLNNVKEFKSSINARIAMLERKNYNLSNRVEALENQLHETKVENEELRSDSKNKLLIGGGILLLGLLAN
;
A
#
# COMPACT_ATOMS: atom_id res chain seq x y z
N MET A 1 -15.14 -33.93 87.11
CA MET A 1 -14.79 -32.76 86.26
C MET A 1 -13.30 -32.71 85.88
N LYS A 2 -12.34 -33.00 86.77
CA LYS A 2 -10.89 -32.94 86.45
C LYS A 2 -10.41 -33.87 85.31
N LYS A 3 -10.99 -35.08 85.18
CA LYS A 3 -10.63 -36.04 84.11
C LYS A 3 -11.18 -35.66 82.72
N LEU A 4 -12.30 -34.93 82.65
CA LEU A 4 -12.89 -34.47 81.39
C LEU A 4 -12.16 -33.24 80.84
N VAL A 5 -11.70 -32.34 81.72
CA VAL A 5 -10.86 -31.19 81.34
C VAL A 5 -9.49 -31.67 80.83
N SER A 6 -8.90 -32.69 81.47
CA SER A 6 -7.63 -33.26 81.02
C SER A 6 -7.73 -33.93 79.64
N LEU A 7 -8.87 -34.56 79.31
CA LEU A 7 -9.08 -35.19 78.01
C LEU A 7 -9.29 -34.14 76.90
N GLY A 8 -9.97 -33.04 77.20
CA GLY A 8 -10.14 -31.92 76.28
C GLY A 8 -8.82 -31.20 75.96
N ILE A 9 -7.92 -31.04 76.94
CA ILE A 9 -6.62 -30.39 76.72
C ILE A 9 -5.68 -31.26 75.86
N ILE A 10 -5.71 -32.59 76.05
CA ILE A 10 -4.92 -33.52 75.21
C ILE A 10 -5.44 -33.52 73.76
N LEU A 11 -6.76 -33.45 73.57
CA LEU A 11 -7.36 -33.40 72.22
C LEU A 11 -7.01 -32.10 71.48
N VAL A 12 -6.98 -30.96 72.18
CA VAL A 12 -6.58 -29.66 71.61
C VAL A 12 -5.09 -29.64 71.28
N LEU A 13 -4.23 -30.25 72.12
CA LEU A 13 -2.79 -30.32 71.86
C LEU A 13 -2.43 -31.19 70.65
N VAL A 14 -3.22 -32.25 70.39
CA VAL A 14 -3.05 -33.14 69.22
C VAL A 14 -3.54 -32.47 67.94
N LEU A 15 -4.54 -31.57 68.01
CA LEU A 15 -5.03 -30.83 66.84
C LEU A 15 -4.09 -29.69 66.41
N THR A 16 -3.24 -29.17 67.29
CA THR A 16 -2.32 -28.05 66.98
C THR A 16 -0.94 -28.48 66.47
N LEU A 17 -0.65 -29.79 66.42
CA LEU A 17 0.57 -30.33 65.83
C LEU A 17 0.42 -30.53 64.32
N THR A 18 -0.03 -29.50 63.60
CA THR A 18 0.22 -29.43 62.15
C THR A 18 1.63 -28.88 61.97
N ILE A 19 2.63 -29.77 62.03
CA ILE A 19 3.94 -29.44 61.48
C ILE A 19 3.71 -29.26 59.97
N PRO A 20 3.91 -28.07 59.38
CA PRO A 20 3.95 -27.98 57.94
C PRO A 20 5.11 -28.88 57.51
N ALA A 21 4.79 -30.03 56.92
CA ALA A 21 5.77 -30.80 56.21
C ALA A 21 6.26 -29.90 55.08
N PHE A 22 7.52 -29.43 55.18
CA PHE A 22 8.21 -28.90 54.02
C PHE A 22 8.29 -30.06 53.04
N ALA A 23 7.32 -30.13 52.13
CA ALA A 23 7.34 -31.08 51.05
C ALA A 23 8.56 -30.73 50.21
N SER A 24 9.53 -31.63 50.15
CA SER A 24 10.55 -31.59 49.11
C SER A 24 9.80 -31.70 47.78
N GLU A 25 9.66 -30.57 47.07
CA GLU A 25 9.03 -30.53 45.76
C GLU A 25 9.89 -31.34 44.79
N LYS A 26 9.41 -32.55 44.48
CA LYS A 26 10.09 -33.43 43.56
C LYS A 26 10.06 -32.82 42.16
N ILE A 27 11.25 -32.59 41.59
CA ILE A 27 11.42 -32.10 40.22
C ILE A 27 10.83 -33.14 39.25
N LYS A 28 9.76 -32.80 38.54
CA LYS A 28 9.00 -33.76 37.72
C LYS A 28 9.65 -34.12 36.39
N ASP A 29 10.39 -33.20 35.79
CA ASP A 29 10.90 -33.29 34.42
C ASP A 29 12.38 -33.65 34.33
N ILE A 30 13.04 -33.90 35.46
CA ILE A 30 14.42 -34.37 35.52
C ILE A 30 14.44 -35.75 36.20
N SER A 31 14.94 -36.75 35.48
CA SER A 31 15.17 -38.08 36.05
C SER A 31 16.22 -38.03 37.16
N ASN A 32 16.08 -38.85 38.21
CA ASN A 32 17.05 -38.93 39.31
C ASN A 32 18.48 -39.28 38.84
N ASP A 33 18.60 -40.00 37.71
CA ASP A 33 19.88 -40.38 37.11
C ASP A 33 20.43 -39.32 36.13
N HIS A 34 19.73 -38.21 35.93
CA HIS A 34 20.16 -37.14 35.04
C HIS A 34 21.34 -36.36 35.66
N TRP A 35 22.34 -36.01 34.84
CA TRP A 35 23.57 -35.33 35.29
C TRP A 35 23.29 -34.02 36.08
N ALA A 36 22.23 -33.31 35.70
CA ALA A 36 21.84 -32.04 36.32
C ALA A 36 20.98 -32.20 37.58
N TYR A 37 20.42 -33.39 37.86
CA TYR A 37 19.44 -33.58 38.93
C TYR A 37 19.97 -33.13 40.28
N ARG A 38 21.17 -33.58 40.65
CA ARG A 38 21.80 -33.22 41.94
C ARG A 38 21.99 -31.71 42.06
N SER A 39 22.53 -31.08 41.02
CA SER A 39 22.81 -29.64 41.03
C SER A 39 21.53 -28.82 41.10
N VAL A 40 20.51 -29.17 40.32
CA VAL A 40 19.22 -28.48 40.33
C VAL A 40 18.50 -28.66 41.67
N ASN A 41 18.47 -29.88 42.18
CA ASN A 41 17.86 -30.18 43.48
C ASN A 41 18.53 -29.36 44.59
N GLU A 42 19.85 -29.29 44.59
CA GLU A 42 20.60 -28.49 45.57
C GLU A 42 20.30 -26.98 45.45
N LEU A 43 20.17 -26.45 44.24
CA LEU A 43 19.81 -25.04 44.01
C LEU A 43 18.38 -24.73 44.50
N VAL A 44 17.44 -25.64 44.28
CA VAL A 44 16.05 -25.50 44.71
C VAL A 44 15.94 -25.63 46.24
N GLU A 45 16.59 -26.62 46.84
CA GLU A 45 16.64 -26.81 48.31
C GLU A 45 17.25 -25.61 49.04
N LYS A 46 18.25 -24.96 48.43
CA LYS A 46 18.87 -23.73 48.96
C LYS A 46 18.07 -22.46 48.69
N GLY A 47 16.93 -22.54 47.98
CA GLY A 47 16.11 -21.39 47.62
C GLY A 47 16.78 -20.43 46.61
N LEU A 48 17.84 -20.88 45.93
CA LEU A 48 18.57 -20.09 44.94
C LEU A 48 17.84 -20.05 43.59
N MET A 49 17.01 -21.07 43.33
CA MET A 49 16.16 -21.16 42.16
C MET A 49 14.80 -21.76 42.54
N SER A 50 13.75 -21.39 41.81
CA SER A 50 12.40 -21.91 42.03
C SER A 50 11.95 -22.79 40.85
N LEU A 51 11.15 -23.80 41.13
CA LEU A 51 10.47 -24.57 40.10
C LEU A 51 9.28 -23.76 39.55
N TYR A 52 8.82 -24.16 38.37
CA TYR A 52 7.54 -23.69 37.84
C TYR A 52 6.38 -24.24 38.69
N GLU A 53 5.21 -23.60 38.62
CA GLU A 53 4.01 -24.00 39.38
C GLU A 53 3.59 -25.46 39.15
N ASP A 54 3.99 -26.05 38.02
CA ASP A 54 3.74 -27.45 37.66
C ASP A 54 4.75 -28.46 38.29
N ASN A 55 5.70 -27.98 39.11
CA ASN A 55 6.84 -28.68 39.71
C ASN A 55 7.90 -29.15 38.70
N THR A 56 8.08 -28.41 37.60
CA THR A 56 9.12 -28.67 36.60
C THR A 56 10.26 -27.64 36.67
N PHE A 57 11.44 -28.00 36.18
CA PHE A 57 12.60 -27.12 36.03
C PHE A 57 12.68 -26.48 34.64
N LYS A 58 12.23 -27.20 33.60
CA LYS A 58 12.27 -26.84 32.17
C LYS A 58 13.68 -26.58 31.67
N GLY A 59 14.59 -27.54 31.88
CA GLY A 59 16.02 -27.40 31.56
C GLY A 59 16.36 -27.14 30.09
N GLU A 60 15.47 -27.50 29.17
CA GLU A 60 15.60 -27.23 27.72
C GLU A 60 15.12 -25.82 27.33
N LYS A 61 14.48 -25.10 28.24
CA LYS A 61 14.00 -23.74 27.98
C LYS A 61 15.15 -22.75 28.13
N GLU A 62 15.24 -21.81 27.19
CA GLU A 62 16.20 -20.71 27.26
C GLU A 62 16.04 -19.91 28.56
N VAL A 63 17.15 -19.65 29.25
CA VAL A 63 17.23 -18.81 30.43
C VAL A 63 17.48 -17.36 30.01
N THR A 64 16.67 -16.42 30.49
CA THR A 64 16.92 -15.00 30.22
C THR A 64 18.12 -14.49 31.03
N ARG A 65 18.84 -13.51 30.48
CA ARG A 65 19.97 -12.87 31.18
C ARG A 65 19.52 -12.22 32.51
N TYR A 66 18.27 -11.79 32.61
CA TYR A 66 17.67 -11.27 33.84
C TYR A 66 17.49 -12.34 34.92
N GLN A 67 17.00 -13.53 34.54
CA GLN A 67 16.84 -14.65 35.47
C GLN A 67 18.20 -15.15 35.98
N LEU A 68 19.20 -15.22 35.09
CA LEU A 68 20.56 -15.57 35.51
C LEU A 68 21.15 -14.53 36.48
N ALA A 69 20.95 -13.24 36.22
CA ALA A 69 21.40 -12.17 37.12
C ALA A 69 20.74 -12.26 38.50
N GLU A 70 19.45 -12.59 38.57
CA GLU A 70 18.72 -12.78 39.83
C GLU A 70 19.31 -13.93 40.65
N VAL A 71 19.55 -15.08 40.03
CA VAL A 71 20.13 -16.26 40.69
C VAL A 71 21.54 -15.94 41.21
N VAL A 72 22.38 -15.31 40.39
CA VAL A 72 23.73 -14.90 40.80
C VAL A 72 23.69 -13.91 41.97
N ALA A 73 22.77 -12.95 41.96
CA ALA A 73 22.59 -12.02 43.07
C ALA A 73 22.20 -12.75 44.37
N LYS A 74 21.25 -13.69 44.31
CA LYS A 74 20.86 -14.52 45.48
C LYS A 74 22.01 -15.35 46.01
N VAL A 75 22.82 -15.95 45.12
CA VAL A 75 24.01 -16.73 45.51
C VAL A 75 25.01 -15.84 46.26
N LEU A 76 25.31 -14.64 45.73
CA LEU A 76 26.24 -13.71 46.36
C LEU A 76 25.79 -13.29 47.75
N VAL A 77 24.51 -12.96 47.93
CA VAL A 77 23.93 -12.63 49.25
C VAL A 77 24.03 -13.82 50.20
N THR A 78 23.72 -15.02 49.74
CA THR A 78 23.72 -16.24 50.58
C THR A 78 25.14 -16.63 51.02
N ILE A 79 26.15 -16.36 50.20
CA ILE A 79 27.57 -16.52 50.56
C ILE A 79 27.98 -15.49 51.61
N ASP A 80 27.60 -14.23 51.44
CA ASP A 80 27.91 -13.14 52.39
C ASP A 80 27.29 -13.39 53.78
N GLU A 81 26.09 -14.00 53.81
CA GLU A 81 25.42 -14.46 55.03
C GLU A 81 26.03 -15.73 55.66
N GLY A 82 27.04 -16.35 55.03
CA GLY A 82 27.74 -17.55 55.53
C GLY A 82 26.93 -18.84 55.44
N LYS A 83 25.79 -18.85 54.75
CA LYS A 83 24.89 -20.02 54.60
C LYS A 83 25.41 -21.05 53.60
N VAL A 84 26.30 -20.64 52.69
CA VAL A 84 26.97 -21.51 51.72
C VAL A 84 28.48 -21.31 51.83
N LYS A 85 29.23 -22.38 52.09
CA LYS A 85 30.70 -22.35 52.02
C LYS A 85 31.11 -22.36 50.55
N ALA A 86 31.45 -21.20 50.02
CA ALA A 86 32.07 -21.05 48.71
C ALA A 86 33.60 -21.00 48.87
N SER A 87 34.35 -21.60 47.96
CA SER A 87 35.79 -21.37 47.88
C SER A 87 36.06 -19.93 47.41
N GLU A 88 37.25 -19.38 47.69
CA GLU A 88 37.62 -18.06 47.15
C GLU A 88 37.56 -18.02 45.60
N GLU A 89 37.81 -19.16 44.94
CA GLU A 89 37.74 -19.30 43.49
C GLU A 89 36.31 -19.17 42.96
N ASP A 90 35.32 -19.76 43.66
CA ASP A 90 33.90 -19.65 43.31
C ASP A 90 33.41 -18.20 43.43
N VAL A 91 33.79 -17.53 44.52
CA VAL A 91 33.43 -16.11 44.75
C VAL A 91 34.04 -15.21 43.69
N ASN A 92 35.29 -15.47 43.30
CA ASN A 92 35.96 -14.72 42.24
C ASN A 92 35.30 -14.95 40.87
N THR A 93 34.89 -16.19 40.58
CA THR A 93 34.17 -16.53 39.35
C THR A 93 32.82 -15.82 39.26
N LEU A 94 32.05 -15.82 40.36
CA LEU A 94 30.76 -15.11 40.43
C LEU A 94 30.94 -13.59 40.28
N ARG A 95 32.00 -13.03 40.86
CA ARG A 95 32.31 -11.59 40.72
C ARG A 95 32.66 -11.22 39.28
N LYS A 96 33.44 -12.06 38.60
CA LYS A 96 33.78 -11.88 37.18
C LYS A 96 32.52 -11.93 36.32
N LEU A 97 31.69 -12.96 36.50
CA LEU A 97 30.44 -13.14 35.78
C LEU A 97 29.47 -11.96 36.00
N SER A 98 29.35 -11.48 37.23
CA SER A 98 28.54 -10.28 37.55
C SER A 98 29.05 -9.04 36.81
N THR A 99 30.37 -8.87 36.69
CA THR A 99 30.98 -7.73 35.99
C THR A 99 30.74 -7.80 34.48
N GLU A 100 30.87 -8.98 33.89
CA GLU A 100 30.60 -9.24 32.48
C GLU A 100 29.11 -8.98 32.17
N PHE A 101 28.19 -9.53 32.96
CA PHE A 101 26.75 -9.28 32.78
C PHE A 101 26.38 -7.81 32.92
N ARG A 102 26.94 -7.10 33.90
CA ARG A 102 26.73 -5.65 34.03
C ARG A 102 27.15 -4.91 32.77
N THR A 103 28.28 -5.28 32.18
CA THR A 103 28.81 -4.67 30.96
C THR A 103 27.88 -4.92 29.78
N GLU A 104 27.51 -6.19 29.56
CA GLU A 104 26.59 -6.56 28.49
C GLU A 104 25.18 -5.94 28.65
N LEU A 105 24.70 -5.71 29.89
CA LEU A 105 23.42 -5.03 30.15
C LEU A 105 23.49 -3.55 29.76
N VAL A 106 24.60 -2.88 30.07
CA VAL A 106 24.85 -1.51 29.62
C VAL A 106 24.88 -1.43 28.10
N GLU A 107 25.51 -2.40 27.43
CA GLU A 107 25.52 -2.47 25.96
C GLU A 107 24.14 -2.73 25.36
N ILE A 108 23.33 -3.61 25.97
CA ILE A 108 21.93 -3.80 25.54
C ILE A 108 21.16 -2.50 25.67
N ASN A 109 21.28 -1.79 26.80
CA ASN A 109 20.55 -0.54 26.99
C ASN A 109 20.90 0.49 25.91
N LYS A 110 22.20 0.62 25.57
CA LYS A 110 22.65 1.46 24.45
C LYS A 110 22.04 1.03 23.11
N LYS A 111 21.98 -0.27 22.82
CA LYS A 111 21.35 -0.79 21.60
C LYS A 111 19.85 -0.50 21.57
N THR A 112 19.16 -0.60 22.72
CA THR A 112 17.76 -0.21 22.87
C THR A 112 17.54 1.26 22.53
N ASP A 113 18.39 2.16 23.04
CA ASP A 113 18.33 3.59 22.72
C ASP A 113 18.56 3.86 21.23
N ILE A 114 19.53 3.16 20.61
CA ILE A 114 19.78 3.26 19.17
C ILE A 114 18.59 2.75 18.36
N PHE A 115 17.97 1.65 18.77
CA PHE A 115 16.78 1.13 18.09
C PHE A 115 15.59 2.06 18.25
N ALA A 116 15.36 2.62 19.43
CA ALA A 116 14.32 3.62 19.64
C ALA A 116 14.52 4.83 18.71
N LYS A 117 15.75 5.33 18.58
CA LYS A 117 16.07 6.41 17.64
C LYS A 117 15.83 6.01 16.18
N ARG A 118 16.26 4.81 15.78
CA ARG A 118 16.02 4.32 14.41
C ARG A 118 14.54 4.14 14.11
N ILE A 119 13.73 3.75 15.08
CA ILE A 119 12.27 3.65 14.93
C ILE A 119 11.70 5.05 14.71
N GLN A 120 12.08 6.03 15.52
CA GLN A 120 11.65 7.41 15.33
C GLN A 120 12.05 7.97 13.95
N ASP A 121 13.30 7.77 13.52
CA ASP A 121 13.76 8.20 12.19
C ASP A 121 12.99 7.51 11.05
N LEU A 122 12.52 6.29 11.26
CA LEU A 122 11.70 5.55 10.29
C LEU A 122 10.25 6.06 10.28
N GLU A 123 9.69 6.39 11.44
CA GLU A 123 8.35 6.98 11.56
C GLU A 123 8.28 8.34 10.86
N GLU A 124 9.28 9.21 11.08
CA GLU A 124 9.36 10.51 10.39
C GLU A 124 9.45 10.35 8.86
N LYS A 125 10.29 9.42 8.39
CA LYS A 125 10.37 9.12 6.96
C LYS A 125 9.07 8.56 6.40
N ALA A 126 8.36 7.72 7.17
CA ALA A 126 7.08 7.17 6.75
C ALA A 126 6.01 8.26 6.60
N GLU A 127 5.95 9.21 7.54
CA GLU A 127 5.04 10.37 7.47
C GLU A 127 5.29 11.21 6.21
N VAL A 128 6.54 11.56 5.92
CA VAL A 128 6.90 12.30 4.70
C VAL A 128 6.49 11.52 3.44
N THR A 129 6.73 10.20 3.40
CA THR A 129 6.33 9.41 2.24
C THR A 129 4.81 9.31 2.08
N GLU A 130 4.05 9.33 3.18
CA GLU A 130 2.59 9.35 3.13
C GLU A 130 2.06 10.67 2.56
N GLU A 131 2.68 11.79 2.94
CA GLU A 131 2.38 13.11 2.37
C GLU A 131 2.64 13.15 0.85
N ASP A 132 3.81 12.66 0.41
CA ASP A 132 4.15 12.56 -1.01
C ASP A 132 3.16 11.68 -1.79
N ILE A 133 2.72 10.55 -1.20
CA ILE A 133 1.70 9.67 -1.80
C ILE A 133 0.36 10.38 -1.96
N VAL A 134 -0.06 11.15 -0.96
CA VAL A 134 -1.31 11.92 -1.01
C VAL A 134 -1.23 13.00 -2.10
N SER A 135 -0.12 13.73 -2.16
CA SER A 135 0.13 14.77 -3.15
C SER A 135 0.11 14.20 -4.58
N THR A 136 0.93 13.17 -4.84
CA THR A 136 1.01 12.52 -6.15
C THR A 136 -0.32 11.90 -6.60
N LYS A 137 -1.11 11.34 -5.66
CA LYS A 137 -2.47 10.86 -5.95
C LYS A 137 -3.39 12.00 -6.38
N GLY A 138 -3.27 13.17 -5.75
CA GLY A 138 -4.00 14.38 -6.13
C GLY A 138 -3.68 14.82 -7.55
N GLU A 139 -2.40 14.92 -7.89
CA GLU A 139 -1.94 15.25 -9.24
C GLU A 139 -2.44 14.23 -10.29
N LEU A 140 -2.36 12.93 -9.97
CA LEU A 140 -2.85 11.87 -10.85
C LEU A 140 -4.37 11.98 -11.12
N MET A 141 -5.15 12.38 -10.11
CA MET A 141 -6.59 12.60 -10.28
C MET A 141 -6.88 13.75 -11.24
N GLU A 142 -6.11 14.84 -11.16
CA GLU A 142 -6.26 15.97 -12.08
C GLU A 142 -5.84 15.60 -13.50
N VAL A 143 -4.72 14.90 -13.67
CA VAL A 143 -4.30 14.37 -14.98
C VAL A 143 -5.38 13.45 -15.57
N ARG A 144 -5.97 12.56 -14.76
CA ARG A 144 -7.05 11.67 -15.21
C ARG A 144 -8.27 12.45 -15.69
N LYS A 145 -8.62 13.53 -15.00
CA LYS A 145 -9.71 14.43 -15.39
C LYS A 145 -9.41 15.14 -16.71
N GLN A 146 -8.20 15.67 -16.88
CA GLN A 146 -7.76 16.30 -18.13
C GLN A 146 -7.77 15.32 -19.30
N VAL A 147 -7.31 14.08 -19.10
CA VAL A 147 -7.37 13.02 -20.13
C VAL A 147 -8.82 12.72 -20.52
N LYS A 148 -9.74 12.64 -19.56
CA LYS A 148 -11.17 12.42 -19.85
C LYS A 148 -11.75 13.56 -20.68
N GLN A 149 -11.41 14.80 -20.36
CA GLN A 149 -11.82 15.97 -21.13
C GLN A 149 -11.27 15.92 -22.56
N MET A 150 -9.98 15.62 -22.71
CA MET A 150 -9.33 15.53 -24.01
C MET A 150 -9.95 14.44 -24.90
N ILE A 151 -10.37 13.31 -24.32
CA ILE A 151 -11.12 12.27 -25.06
C ILE A 151 -12.46 12.82 -25.57
N GLN A 152 -13.19 13.57 -24.75
CA GLN A 152 -14.44 14.20 -25.14
C GLN A 152 -14.22 15.21 -26.27
N ASP A 153 -13.20 16.06 -26.14
CA ASP A 153 -12.85 17.06 -27.15
C ASP A 153 -12.46 16.42 -28.48
N LEU A 154 -11.72 15.30 -28.44
CA LEU A 154 -11.34 14.54 -29.63
C LEU A 154 -12.57 13.95 -30.34
N ASN A 155 -13.55 13.44 -29.59
CA ASN A 155 -14.81 12.97 -30.16
C ASN A 155 -15.57 14.11 -30.85
N ASN A 156 -15.67 15.27 -30.20
CA ASN A 156 -16.30 16.45 -30.79
C ASN A 156 -15.61 16.88 -32.10
N VAL A 157 -14.27 16.87 -32.14
CA VAL A 157 -13.51 17.18 -33.36
C VAL A 157 -13.79 16.15 -34.47
N LYS A 158 -13.91 14.87 -34.14
CA LYS A 158 -14.23 13.82 -35.09
C LYS A 158 -15.62 14.01 -35.70
N GLU A 159 -16.61 14.35 -34.89
CA GLU A 159 -17.97 14.67 -35.35
C GLU A 159 -17.98 15.90 -36.25
N PHE A 160 -17.28 16.97 -35.83
CA PHE A 160 -17.15 18.18 -36.62
C PHE A 160 -16.50 17.92 -37.98
N LYS A 161 -15.44 17.10 -38.04
CA LYS A 161 -14.79 16.66 -39.29
C LYS A 161 -15.77 15.92 -40.20
N SER A 162 -16.60 15.03 -39.65
CA SER A 162 -17.63 14.31 -40.42
C SER A 162 -18.63 15.28 -41.06
N SER A 163 -19.09 16.28 -40.29
CA SER A 163 -19.98 17.33 -40.78
C SER A 163 -19.35 18.17 -41.90
N ILE A 164 -18.09 18.57 -41.75
CA ILE A 164 -17.35 19.27 -42.81
C ILE A 164 -17.27 18.42 -44.08
N ASN A 165 -16.91 17.15 -43.97
CA ASN A 165 -16.82 16.26 -45.13
C ASN A 165 -18.16 16.12 -45.85
N ALA A 166 -19.27 16.03 -45.10
CA ALA A 166 -20.62 16.01 -45.68
C ALA A 166 -20.94 17.32 -46.43
N ARG A 167 -20.58 18.48 -45.85
CA ARG A 167 -20.77 19.78 -46.51
C ARG A 167 -19.92 19.93 -47.77
N ILE A 168 -18.67 19.46 -47.75
CA ILE A 168 -17.80 19.45 -48.93
C ILE A 168 -18.45 18.63 -50.05
N ALA A 169 -18.90 17.40 -49.76
CA ALA A 169 -19.57 16.57 -50.75
C ALA A 169 -20.85 17.22 -51.33
N MET A 170 -21.63 17.93 -50.50
CA MET A 170 -22.79 18.70 -50.98
C MET A 170 -22.39 19.86 -51.89
N LEU A 171 -21.33 20.60 -51.55
CA LEU A 171 -20.82 21.70 -52.37
C LEU A 171 -20.26 21.20 -53.70
N GLU A 172 -19.54 20.08 -53.72
CA GLU A 172 -19.05 19.45 -54.94
C GLU A 172 -20.20 19.08 -55.89
N ARG A 173 -21.27 18.46 -55.36
CA ARG A 173 -22.48 18.16 -56.15
C ARG A 173 -23.15 19.41 -56.70
N LYS A 174 -23.23 20.48 -55.89
CA LYS A 174 -23.82 21.75 -56.31
C LYS A 174 -23.00 22.41 -57.41
N ASN A 175 -21.67 22.40 -57.29
CA ASN A 175 -20.76 22.93 -58.30
C ASN A 175 -20.86 22.15 -59.61
N TYR A 176 -20.93 20.82 -59.56
CA TYR A 176 -21.14 19.99 -60.74
C TYR A 176 -22.46 20.34 -61.46
N ASN A 177 -23.57 20.44 -60.72
CA ASN A 177 -24.86 20.83 -61.29
C ASN A 177 -24.82 22.22 -61.92
N LEU A 178 -24.21 23.19 -61.23
CA LEU A 178 -24.02 24.55 -61.75
C LEU A 178 -23.19 24.55 -63.04
N SER A 179 -22.11 23.78 -63.09
CA SER A 179 -21.28 23.64 -64.29
C SER A 179 -22.10 23.16 -65.48
N ASN A 180 -22.89 22.09 -65.31
CA ASN A 180 -23.76 21.56 -66.37
C ASN A 180 -24.83 22.56 -66.81
N ARG A 181 -25.38 23.35 -65.88
CA ARG A 181 -26.36 24.40 -66.19
C ARG A 181 -25.73 25.54 -66.98
N VAL A 182 -24.49 25.94 -66.65
CA VAL A 182 -23.74 26.95 -67.40
C VAL A 182 -23.53 26.48 -68.83
N GLU A 183 -23.03 25.25 -69.01
CA GLU A 183 -22.84 24.66 -70.35
C GLU A 183 -24.14 24.60 -71.17
N ALA A 184 -25.26 24.18 -70.54
CA ALA A 184 -26.56 24.17 -71.21
C ALA A 184 -27.02 25.57 -71.64
N LEU A 185 -26.83 26.58 -70.81
CA LEU A 185 -27.16 27.97 -71.13
C LEU A 185 -26.26 28.54 -72.22
N GLU A 186 -24.98 28.17 -72.24
CA GLU A 186 -24.04 28.55 -73.30
C GLU A 186 -24.46 27.98 -74.66
N ASN A 187 -24.87 26.71 -74.69
CA ASN A 187 -25.40 26.06 -75.90
C ASN A 187 -26.69 26.74 -76.38
N GLN A 188 -27.65 26.98 -75.48
CA GLN A 188 -28.89 27.69 -75.82
C GLN A 188 -28.63 29.11 -76.37
N LEU A 189 -27.67 29.82 -75.78
CA LEU A 189 -27.26 31.14 -76.26
C LEU A 189 -26.64 31.06 -77.65
N HIS A 190 -25.83 30.04 -77.92
CA HIS A 190 -25.25 29.82 -79.24
C HIS A 190 -26.33 29.55 -80.30
N GLU A 191 -27.27 28.64 -80.04
CA GLU A 191 -28.40 28.33 -80.92
C GLU A 191 -29.25 29.58 -81.21
N THR A 192 -29.60 30.33 -80.17
CA THR A 192 -30.41 31.55 -80.31
C THR A 192 -29.69 32.63 -81.12
N LYS A 193 -28.36 32.73 -81.03
CA LYS A 193 -27.56 33.66 -81.84
C LYS A 193 -27.58 33.27 -83.32
N VAL A 194 -27.39 31.98 -83.61
CA VAL A 194 -27.43 31.45 -84.99
C VAL A 194 -28.81 31.69 -85.61
N GLU A 195 -29.90 31.35 -84.91
CA GLU A 195 -31.27 31.58 -85.38
C GLU A 195 -31.54 33.07 -85.68
N ASN A 196 -31.07 33.98 -84.81
CA ASN A 196 -31.20 35.42 -85.04
C ASN A 196 -30.42 35.91 -86.28
N GLU A 197 -29.25 35.34 -86.56
CA GLU A 197 -28.47 35.67 -87.76
C GLU A 197 -29.16 35.17 -89.03
N GLU A 198 -29.73 33.96 -89.00
CA GLU A 198 -30.52 33.40 -90.10
C GLU A 198 -31.77 34.25 -90.40
N LEU A 199 -32.55 34.61 -89.38
CA LEU A 199 -33.73 35.47 -89.53
C LEU A 199 -33.39 36.86 -90.08
N ARG A 200 -32.26 37.43 -89.66
CA ARG A 200 -31.74 38.70 -90.20
C ARG A 200 -31.37 38.59 -91.68
N SER A 201 -30.75 37.49 -92.08
CA SER A 201 -30.41 37.22 -93.48
C SER A 201 -31.66 37.06 -94.35
N ASP A 202 -32.62 36.25 -93.90
CA ASP A 202 -33.90 36.03 -94.60
C ASP A 202 -34.70 37.34 -94.75
N SER A 203 -34.75 38.15 -93.69
CA SER A 203 -35.41 39.46 -93.73
C SER A 203 -34.75 40.42 -94.74
N LYS A 204 -33.42 40.44 -94.81
CA LYS A 204 -32.69 41.25 -95.83
C LYS A 204 -33.00 40.78 -97.25
N ASN A 205 -33.03 39.47 -97.48
CA ASN A 205 -33.36 38.91 -98.80
C ASN A 205 -34.79 39.25 -99.22
N LYS A 206 -35.77 39.13 -98.32
CA LYS A 206 -37.16 39.53 -98.59
C LYS A 206 -37.29 41.02 -98.91
N LEU A 207 -36.54 41.88 -98.22
CA LEU A 207 -36.53 43.32 -98.50
C LEU A 207 -35.95 43.65 -99.87
N LEU A 208 -34.86 42.99 -100.28
CA LEU A 208 -34.25 43.15 -101.61
C LEU A 208 -35.21 42.72 -102.73
N ILE A 209 -35.88 41.57 -102.55
CA ILE A 209 -36.87 41.07 -103.51
C ILE A 209 -38.07 42.03 -103.59
N GLY A 210 -38.62 42.46 -102.45
CA GLY A 210 -39.75 43.39 -102.41
C GLY A 210 -39.42 44.76 -103.01
N GLY A 211 -38.24 45.31 -102.72
CA GLY A 211 -37.75 46.56 -103.32
C GLY A 211 -37.53 46.45 -104.83
N GLY A 212 -37.00 45.31 -105.31
CA GLY A 212 -36.83 45.04 -106.73
C GLY A 212 -38.17 44.94 -107.48
N ILE A 213 -39.18 44.30 -106.88
CA ILE A 213 -40.54 44.22 -107.43
C ILE A 213 -41.19 45.62 -107.49
N LEU A 214 -41.03 46.44 -106.45
CA LEU A 214 -41.55 47.81 -106.42
C LEU A 214 -40.89 48.71 -107.50
N LEU A 215 -39.57 48.59 -107.69
CA LEU A 215 -38.85 49.32 -108.74
C LEU A 215 -39.30 48.90 -110.15
N LEU A 216 -39.52 47.61 -110.38
CA LEU A 216 -40.06 47.12 -111.66
C LEU A 216 -41.49 47.61 -111.91
N GLY A 217 -42.33 47.67 -110.86
CA GLY A 217 -43.68 48.24 -110.97
C GLY A 217 -43.69 49.74 -111.27
N LEU A 218 -42.72 50.50 -110.77
CA LEU A 218 -42.55 51.93 -111.05
C LEU A 218 -42.04 52.23 -112.48
N LEU A 219 -41.32 51.29 -113.11
CA LEU A 219 -40.81 51.43 -114.48
C LEU A 219 -41.80 50.96 -115.56
N ALA A 220 -42.87 50.27 -115.17
CA ALA A 220 -43.86 49.69 -116.09
C ALA A 220 -45.12 50.55 -116.28
N ASN A 221 -45.13 51.79 -115.80
CA ASN A 221 -46.24 52.75 -115.85
C ASN A 221 -45.77 54.05 -116.53
#